data_AF-A0A938EKA0-F1
#
_entry.id   AF-A0A938EKA0-F1
#
_cell.length_a   1.000
_cell.length_b   1.000
_cell.length_c   1.000
_cell.angle_alpha   90.00
_cell.angle_beta   90.00
_cell.angle_gamma   90.00
#
_symmetry.space_group_name_H-M   'P 1'
#
loop_
_entity.id
_entity.type
_entity.pdbx_description
1 polymer ?
#
loop_
_entity_poly.entity_id
_entity_poly.type
_entity_poly.pdbx_seq_one_letter_code
_entity_poly.pdbx_strand_id
1 'polypeptide(L)'
;LEMLKKEGQSGQAVITQYTRYVTIGLGLLQATSILALARTPGQLLRGCPNDIIPNDSLPVMISMVLTMTAGTALVMWLGELITQRGVGNGMSLLIFASIISSVPSQFAAILTINGLFTFVATVAVGILIIAGVVFVEQAQRRIPVQYAKRMVGRASYGGTSTYIPLKVNMAGVIPVIFASSLLYIPSLLVQLSNSQSAWAQWVSRNFQNGTEPPYILTYAILIVFFAYFYSSITFDPKEVAENMKKYGGFIPGIRAGNPTAEYLKYVLSRLMAAGSTYLTIIAVLPFIAFGALGVGDRFVFGGISLLIMVGVGLDTVKQIESQLQQRSYDGFLKQNPTI
;
A
#
# COMPACT_ATOMS: atom_id res chain seq x y z
N LEU A 1 -15.58 4.48 17.22
CA LEU A 1 -14.97 4.87 15.92
C LEU A 1 -16.02 5.10 14.84
N GLU A 2 -16.98 4.20 14.63
CA GLU A 2 -18.03 4.40 13.61
C GLU A 2 -18.92 5.62 13.83
N MET A 3 -19.29 5.93 15.09
CA MET A 3 -20.04 7.16 15.41
C MET A 3 -19.19 8.42 15.13
N LEU A 4 -17.92 8.43 15.54
CA LEU A 4 -16.98 9.52 15.22
C LEU A 4 -16.81 9.70 13.70
N LYS A 5 -16.77 8.60 12.92
CA LYS A 5 -16.72 8.69 11.45
C LYS A 5 -17.96 9.38 10.85
N LYS A 6 -19.11 9.27 11.52
CA LYS A 6 -20.38 9.92 11.12
C LYS A 6 -20.47 11.40 11.53
N GLU A 7 -19.65 11.86 12.48
CA GLU A 7 -19.61 13.25 12.95
C GLU A 7 -18.88 14.21 11.98
N GLY A 8 -18.34 13.70 10.87
CA GLY A 8 -17.70 14.51 9.84
C GLY A 8 -16.27 14.92 10.22
N GLN A 9 -15.92 16.19 10.01
CA GLN A 9 -14.53 16.66 10.15
C GLN A 9 -14.03 16.63 11.60
N SER A 10 -14.88 16.93 12.59
CA SER A 10 -14.51 16.87 14.01
C SER A 10 -14.11 15.46 14.44
N GLY A 11 -14.90 14.46 14.05
CA GLY A 11 -14.61 13.07 14.36
C GLY A 11 -13.38 12.53 13.64
N GLN A 12 -13.09 12.97 12.41
CA GLN A 12 -11.85 12.62 11.71
C GLN A 12 -10.60 13.18 12.42
N ALA A 13 -10.68 14.40 12.98
CA ALA A 13 -9.58 14.98 13.75
C ALA A 13 -9.27 14.14 15.01
N VAL A 14 -10.30 13.70 15.73
CA VAL A 14 -10.15 12.84 16.91
C VAL A 14 -9.56 11.48 16.55
N ILE A 15 -10.03 10.86 15.46
CA ILE A 15 -9.46 9.59 14.97
C ILE A 15 -7.97 9.77 14.65
N THR A 16 -7.60 10.85 13.96
CA THR A 16 -6.21 11.16 13.63
C THR A 16 -5.36 11.31 14.90
N GLN A 17 -5.87 11.98 15.93
CA GLN A 17 -5.18 12.10 17.21
C GLN A 17 -4.92 10.74 17.87
N TYR A 18 -5.91 9.85 17.88
CA TYR A 18 -5.70 8.48 18.36
C TYR A 18 -4.67 7.72 17.53
N THR A 19 -4.72 7.83 16.21
CA THR A 19 -3.73 7.21 15.33
C THR A 19 -2.32 7.69 15.65
N ARG A 20 -2.11 9.00 15.89
CA ARG A 20 -0.80 9.55 16.28
C ARG A 20 -0.27 8.92 17.57
N TYR A 21 -1.10 8.80 18.60
CA TYR A 21 -0.68 8.19 19.86
C TYR A 21 -0.32 6.70 19.69
N VAL A 22 -1.11 5.97 18.91
CA VAL A 22 -0.82 4.56 18.60
C VAL A 22 0.49 4.46 17.82
N THR A 23 0.74 5.33 16.84
CA THR A 23 1.98 5.30 16.07
C THR A 23 3.21 5.59 16.92
N ILE A 24 3.13 6.55 17.85
CA ILE A 24 4.23 6.81 18.80
C ILE A 24 4.47 5.59 19.71
N GLY A 25 3.41 4.97 20.22
CA GLY A 25 3.52 3.75 21.02
C GLY A 25 4.14 2.58 20.27
N LEU A 26 3.75 2.37 19.01
CA LEU A 26 4.35 1.38 18.12
C LEU A 26 5.81 1.71 17.80
N GLY A 27 6.13 2.99 17.60
CA GLY A 27 7.50 3.47 17.39
C GLY A 27 8.40 3.18 18.59
N LEU A 28 7.90 3.40 19.81
CA LEU A 28 8.62 3.07 21.05
C LEU A 28 8.90 1.57 21.15
N LEU A 29 7.89 0.73 20.85
CA LEU A 29 8.03 -0.72 20.85
C LEU A 29 9.07 -1.16 19.81
N GLN A 30 8.96 -0.68 18.57
CA GLN A 30 9.90 -1.04 17.50
C GLN A 30 11.33 -0.55 17.78
N ALA A 31 11.49 0.68 18.28
CA ALA A 31 12.81 1.20 18.67
C ALA A 31 13.45 0.35 19.78
N THR A 32 12.66 -0.10 20.76
CA THR A 32 13.13 -1.01 21.82
C THR A 32 13.49 -2.38 21.25
N SER A 33 12.71 -2.92 20.32
CA SER A 33 13.03 -4.19 19.64
C SER A 33 14.32 -4.09 18.83
N ILE A 34 14.50 -3.03 18.05
CA ILE A 34 15.72 -2.80 17.27
C ILE A 34 16.93 -2.66 18.20
N LEU A 35 16.78 -1.95 19.32
CA LEU A 35 17.84 -1.83 20.31
C LEU A 35 18.19 -3.18 20.97
N ALA A 36 17.19 -4.01 21.27
CA ALA A 36 17.43 -5.36 21.81
C ALA A 36 18.19 -6.25 20.83
N LEU A 37 17.90 -6.13 19.53
CA LEU A 37 18.65 -6.81 18.46
C LEU A 37 20.07 -6.24 18.29
N ALA A 38 20.24 -4.92 18.42
CA ALA A 38 21.55 -4.26 18.34
C ALA A 38 22.49 -4.68 19.47
N ARG A 39 21.92 -5.02 20.64
CA ARG A 39 22.67 -5.45 21.83
C ARG A 39 23.33 -6.81 21.66
N THR A 40 22.72 -7.72 20.89
CA THR A 40 23.28 -9.06 20.69
C THR A 40 24.25 -9.01 19.49
N PRO A 41 25.56 -9.24 19.70
CA PRO A 41 26.54 -9.18 18.62
C PRO A 41 26.17 -10.13 17.48
N GLY A 42 26.22 -9.63 16.24
CA GLY A 42 25.90 -10.40 15.04
C GLY A 42 24.41 -10.59 14.71
N GLN A 43 23.46 -10.13 15.55
CA GLN A 43 22.02 -10.23 15.24
C GLN A 43 21.50 -9.10 14.33
N LEU A 44 21.88 -7.84 14.60
CA LEU A 44 21.44 -6.71 13.79
C LEU A 44 22.28 -6.53 12.51
N LEU A 45 23.60 -6.65 12.62
CA LEU A 45 24.54 -6.67 11.49
C LEU A 45 25.16 -8.07 11.39
N ARG A 46 24.66 -8.87 10.45
CA ARG A 46 25.20 -10.21 10.17
C ARG A 46 26.70 -10.07 9.83
N GLY A 47 27.58 -10.61 10.68
CA GLY A 47 29.03 -10.64 10.45
C GLY A 47 29.85 -9.54 11.14
N CYS A 48 29.24 -8.68 11.98
CA CYS A 48 29.99 -7.76 12.85
C CYS A 48 30.08 -8.34 14.28
N PRO A 49 31.26 -8.82 14.73
CA PRO A 49 31.47 -9.30 16.10
C PRO A 49 31.72 -8.17 17.12
N ASN A 50 31.77 -6.92 16.67
CA ASN A 50 32.02 -5.77 17.55
C ASN A 50 30.72 -5.31 18.20
N ASP A 51 30.80 -4.93 19.48
CA ASP A 51 29.70 -4.27 20.18
C ASP A 51 29.38 -2.94 19.48
N ILE A 52 28.19 -2.88 18.87
CA ILE A 52 27.68 -1.71 18.16
C ILE A 52 27.37 -0.58 19.16
N ILE A 53 27.08 -0.94 20.40
CA ILE A 53 26.72 -0.03 21.48
C ILE A 53 27.96 0.19 22.37
N PRO A 54 28.49 1.42 22.46
CA PRO A 54 29.71 1.70 23.24
C PRO A 54 29.55 1.49 24.75
N ASN A 55 28.32 1.53 25.27
CA ASN A 55 28.03 1.38 26.70
C ASN A 55 26.59 0.88 26.94
N ASP A 56 26.44 -0.25 27.62
CA ASP A 56 25.17 -0.90 27.97
C ASP A 56 24.40 -0.19 29.12
N SER A 57 24.81 1.01 29.49
CA SER A 57 24.16 1.79 30.55
C SER A 57 22.70 2.17 30.20
N LEU A 58 21.80 2.01 31.19
CA LEU A 58 20.39 2.43 31.10
C LEU A 58 20.16 3.84 30.53
N PRO A 59 20.90 4.91 30.93
CA PRO A 59 20.68 6.25 30.38
C PRO A 59 20.96 6.33 28.88
N VAL A 60 21.98 5.63 28.38
CA VAL A 60 22.31 5.61 26.95
C VAL A 60 21.21 4.86 26.17
N MET A 61 20.71 3.74 26.69
CA MET A 61 19.59 3.01 26.08
C MET A 61 18.32 3.85 25.95
N ILE A 62 17.93 4.54 27.03
CA ILE A 62 16.77 5.43 27.00
C ILE A 62 16.98 6.54 25.97
N SER A 63 18.19 7.13 25.90
CA SER A 63 18.49 8.19 24.93
C SER A 63 18.40 7.70 23.48
N MET A 64 18.84 6.46 23.18
CA MET A 64 18.74 5.86 21.85
C MET A 64 17.28 5.62 21.45
N VAL A 65 16.49 4.99 22.32
CA VAL A 65 15.05 4.75 22.07
C VAL A 65 14.30 6.05 21.87
N LEU A 66 14.57 7.05 22.71
CA LEU A 66 13.92 8.37 22.63
C LEU A 66 14.31 9.08 21.33
N THR A 67 15.58 9.02 20.90
CA THR A 67 16.04 9.60 19.64
C THR A 67 15.39 8.95 18.42
N MET A 68 15.29 7.62 18.39
CA MET A 68 14.61 6.90 17.30
C MET A 68 13.11 7.20 17.26
N THR A 69 12.46 7.24 18.43
CA THR A 69 11.04 7.56 18.55
C THR A 69 10.76 9.01 18.15
N ALA A 70 11.62 9.96 18.55
CA ALA A 70 11.56 11.35 18.13
C ALA A 70 11.76 11.50 16.62
N GLY A 71 12.70 10.76 16.02
CA GLY A 71 12.86 10.70 14.57
C GLY A 71 11.59 10.21 13.86
N THR A 72 10.94 9.18 14.41
CA THR A 72 9.68 8.65 13.87
C THR A 72 8.55 9.68 13.95
N ALA A 73 8.45 10.41 15.07
CA ALA A 73 7.48 11.50 15.25
C ALA A 73 7.73 12.66 14.26
N LEU A 74 8.99 13.00 14.00
CA LEU A 74 9.37 14.01 13.01
C LEU A 74 8.97 13.58 11.59
N VAL A 75 9.24 12.33 11.21
CA VAL A 75 8.83 11.77 9.91
C VAL A 75 7.30 11.80 9.76
N MET A 76 6.55 11.43 10.81
CA MET A 76 5.10 11.52 10.82
C MET A 76 4.62 12.97 10.59
N TRP A 77 5.20 13.92 11.31
CA TRP A 77 4.87 15.34 11.16
C TRP A 77 5.16 15.86 9.75
N LEU A 78 6.30 15.48 9.15
CA LEU A 78 6.61 15.80 7.76
C LEU A 78 5.59 15.19 6.78
N GLY A 79 5.18 13.94 7.00
CA GLY A 79 4.16 13.28 6.19
C GLY A 79 2.82 14.01 6.24
N GLU A 80 2.41 14.49 7.42
CA GLU A 80 1.20 15.30 7.57
C GLU A 80 1.32 16.67 6.90
N LEU A 81 2.46 17.34 7.03
CA LEU A 81 2.71 18.60 6.34
C LEU A 81 2.64 18.47 4.82
N ILE A 82 3.23 17.40 4.26
CA ILE A 82 3.15 17.10 2.82
C ILE A 82 1.70 16.85 2.42
N THR A 83 0.91 16.16 3.25
CA THR A 83 -0.51 15.90 2.96
C THR A 83 -1.34 17.19 2.99
N GLN A 84 -1.04 18.13 3.90
CA GLN A 84 -1.79 19.38 4.04
C GLN A 84 -1.43 20.44 2.99
N ARG A 85 -0.14 20.55 2.65
CA ARG A 85 0.37 21.63 1.80
C ARG A 85 0.81 21.17 0.41
N GLY A 86 1.04 19.87 0.23
CA GLY A 86 1.52 19.27 -1.00
C GLY A 86 0.41 18.58 -1.79
N VAL A 87 0.82 17.63 -2.62
CA VAL A 87 -0.07 16.78 -3.43
C VAL A 87 0.15 15.34 -3.01
N GLY A 88 -0.90 14.52 -2.99
CA GLY A 88 -0.78 13.11 -2.59
C GLY A 88 -0.96 12.86 -1.10
N ASN A 89 -0.80 11.59 -0.73
CA ASN A 89 -0.66 11.16 0.65
C ASN A 89 0.81 11.26 1.06
N GLY A 90 1.12 12.14 2.02
CA GLY A 90 2.50 12.43 2.39
C GLY A 90 3.24 11.24 2.98
N MET A 91 2.57 10.36 3.73
CA MET A 91 3.21 9.13 4.23
C MET A 91 3.59 8.19 3.08
N SER A 92 2.72 8.04 2.09
CA SER A 92 2.99 7.23 0.90
C SER A 92 4.13 7.80 0.07
N LEU A 93 4.20 9.13 -0.07
CA LEU A 93 5.28 9.82 -0.79
C LEU A 93 6.64 9.69 -0.09
N LEU A 94 6.67 9.72 1.24
CA LEU A 94 7.91 9.48 2.00
C LEU A 94 8.43 8.06 1.81
N ILE A 95 7.54 7.05 1.82
CA ILE A 95 7.90 5.66 1.53
C ILE A 95 8.41 5.53 0.08
N PHE A 96 7.72 6.16 -0.87
CA PHE A 96 8.15 6.22 -2.27
C PHE A 96 9.55 6.82 -2.43
N ALA A 97 9.82 7.95 -1.79
CA ALA A 97 11.13 8.61 -1.84
C ALA A 97 12.24 7.74 -1.20
N SER A 98 11.93 7.06 -0.09
CA SER A 98 12.86 6.12 0.57
C SER A 98 13.21 4.92 -0.31
N ILE A 99 12.21 4.36 -1.02
CA ILE A 99 12.45 3.26 -1.96
C ILE A 99 13.34 3.75 -3.09
N ILE A 100 12.99 4.87 -3.75
CA ILE A 100 13.73 5.39 -4.91
C ILE A 100 15.16 5.78 -4.56
N SER A 101 15.41 6.37 -3.39
CA SER A 101 16.77 6.76 -2.99
C SER A 101 17.71 5.56 -2.85
N SER A 102 17.17 4.37 -2.57
CA SER A 102 17.94 3.12 -2.47
C SER A 102 18.21 2.44 -3.82
N VAL A 103 17.56 2.88 -4.90
CA VAL A 103 17.64 2.25 -6.22
C VAL A 103 19.03 2.42 -6.87
N PRO A 104 19.62 3.63 -6.93
CA PRO A 104 20.91 3.82 -7.57
C PRO A 104 22.04 3.01 -6.93
N SER A 105 22.08 2.92 -5.60
CA SER A 105 23.10 2.17 -4.87
C SER A 105 22.99 0.66 -5.11
N GLN A 106 21.76 0.12 -5.19
CA GLN A 106 21.52 -1.28 -5.52
C GLN A 106 21.95 -1.61 -6.95
N PHE A 107 21.62 -0.75 -7.91
CA PHE A 107 22.05 -0.93 -9.30
C PHE A 107 23.57 -0.85 -9.46
N ALA A 108 24.24 0.07 -8.76
CA ALA A 108 25.70 0.15 -8.73
C ALA A 108 26.33 -1.14 -8.14
N ALA A 109 25.75 -1.70 -7.08
CA ALA A 109 26.21 -2.96 -6.50
C ALA A 109 26.07 -4.16 -7.45
N ILE A 110 25.00 -4.20 -8.25
CA ILE A 110 24.82 -5.27 -9.25
C ILE A 110 25.87 -5.18 -10.34
N LEU A 111 26.15 -3.97 -10.83
CA LEU A 111 27.12 -3.73 -11.88
C LEU A 111 28.52 -4.18 -11.45
N THR A 112 28.92 -3.91 -10.20
CA THR A 112 30.25 -4.24 -9.68
C THR A 112 30.41 -5.71 -9.31
N ILE A 113 29.36 -6.36 -8.81
CA ILE A 113 29.45 -7.74 -8.27
C ILE A 113 29.08 -8.79 -9.32
N ASN A 114 27.98 -8.57 -10.06
CA ASN A 114 27.40 -9.58 -10.95
C ASN A 114 27.68 -9.31 -12.44
N GLY A 115 28.37 -8.21 -12.74
CA GLY A 115 28.76 -7.79 -14.08
C GLY A 115 27.62 -7.19 -14.91
N LEU A 116 28.00 -6.71 -16.11
CA LEU A 116 27.12 -5.98 -17.02
C LEU A 116 25.91 -6.80 -17.50
N PHE A 117 26.09 -8.11 -17.74
CA PHE A 117 25.03 -8.98 -18.25
C PHE A 117 23.86 -9.11 -17.26
N THR A 118 24.17 -9.41 -15.99
CA THR A 118 23.17 -9.52 -14.92
C THR A 118 22.49 -8.19 -14.64
N PHE A 119 23.23 -7.07 -14.77
CA PHE A 119 22.68 -5.73 -14.66
C PHE A 119 21.61 -5.46 -15.73
N VAL A 120 21.93 -5.69 -17.02
CA VAL A 120 20.99 -5.48 -18.12
C VAL A 120 19.76 -6.40 -17.99
N ALA A 121 19.97 -7.67 -17.65
CA ALA A 121 18.87 -8.62 -17.42
C ALA A 121 17.93 -8.17 -16.28
N THR A 122 18.50 -7.70 -15.16
CA THR A 122 17.74 -7.18 -14.01
C THR A 122 16.91 -5.96 -14.40
N VAL A 123 17.51 -4.99 -15.12
CA VAL A 123 16.80 -3.79 -15.60
C VAL A 123 15.65 -4.16 -16.54
N ALA A 124 15.89 -5.08 -17.49
CA ALA A 124 14.87 -5.53 -18.42
C ALA A 124 13.68 -6.21 -17.71
N VAL A 125 13.95 -7.10 -16.75
CA VAL A 125 12.93 -7.75 -15.93
C VAL A 125 12.16 -6.73 -15.09
N GLY A 126 12.86 -5.77 -14.48
CA GLY A 126 12.25 -4.69 -13.71
C GLY A 126 11.27 -3.85 -14.54
N ILE A 127 11.67 -3.44 -15.75
CA ILE A 127 10.80 -2.70 -16.67
C ILE A 127 9.58 -3.53 -17.07
N LEU A 128 9.75 -4.82 -17.36
CA LEU A 128 8.65 -5.71 -17.71
C LEU A 128 7.64 -5.82 -16.56
N ILE A 129 8.12 -6.00 -15.33
CA ILE A 129 7.27 -6.04 -14.14
C ILE A 129 6.53 -4.70 -13.98
N ILE A 130 7.23 -3.56 -14.09
CA ILE A 130 6.61 -2.23 -14.00
C ILE A 130 5.51 -2.06 -15.05
N ALA A 131 5.77 -2.43 -16.30
CA ALA A 131 4.77 -2.37 -17.37
C ALA A 131 3.54 -3.24 -17.07
N GLY A 132 3.78 -4.47 -16.58
CA GLY A 132 2.71 -5.35 -16.10
C GLY A 132 1.91 -4.76 -14.95
N VAL A 133 2.59 -4.10 -13.99
CA VAL A 133 1.93 -3.43 -12.86
C VAL A 133 1.04 -2.29 -13.33
N VAL A 134 1.60 -1.40 -14.17
CA VAL A 134 0.88 -0.24 -14.69
C VAL A 134 -0.35 -0.67 -15.48
N PHE A 135 -0.23 -1.70 -16.32
CA PHE A 135 -1.34 -2.20 -17.13
C PHE A 135 -2.54 -2.63 -16.27
N VAL A 136 -2.29 -3.37 -15.19
CA VAL A 136 -3.37 -3.87 -14.32
C VAL A 136 -3.87 -2.81 -13.33
N GLU A 137 -3.00 -1.94 -12.81
CA GLU A 137 -3.41 -0.82 -11.94
C GLU A 137 -4.29 0.21 -12.68
N GLN A 138 -4.13 0.34 -14.00
CA GLN A 138 -5.02 1.17 -14.82
C GLN A 138 -6.30 0.43 -15.27
N ALA A 139 -6.34 -0.90 -15.13
CA ALA A 139 -7.50 -1.68 -15.50
C ALA A 139 -8.68 -1.41 -14.56
N GLN A 140 -9.81 -1.02 -15.14
CA GLN A 140 -11.04 -0.75 -14.43
C GLN A 140 -12.25 -1.36 -15.15
N ARG A 141 -13.16 -1.93 -14.36
CA ARG A 141 -14.48 -2.34 -14.81
C ARG A 141 -15.44 -1.18 -14.66
N ARG A 142 -15.95 -0.68 -15.79
CA ARG A 142 -16.95 0.40 -15.82
C ARG A 142 -18.35 -0.18 -15.71
N ILE A 143 -19.06 0.09 -14.61
CA ILE A 143 -20.47 -0.28 -14.47
C ILE A 143 -21.34 0.91 -14.90
N PRO A 144 -22.14 0.80 -15.97
CA PRO A 144 -22.97 1.91 -16.42
C PRO A 144 -24.08 2.19 -15.40
N VAL A 145 -24.30 3.48 -15.13
CA VAL A 145 -25.35 3.99 -14.25
C VAL A 145 -26.11 5.07 -14.97
N GLN A 146 -27.43 5.08 -14.78
CA GLN A 146 -28.30 6.12 -15.27
C GLN A 146 -28.91 6.85 -14.09
N TYR A 147 -28.89 8.18 -14.14
CA TYR A 147 -29.65 9.01 -13.22
C TYR A 147 -31.01 9.30 -13.83
N ALA A 148 -32.05 9.29 -12.99
CA ALA A 148 -33.41 9.58 -13.42
C ALA A 148 -33.49 10.93 -14.14
N LYS A 149 -34.16 10.94 -15.30
CA LYS A 149 -34.45 12.18 -16.04
C LYS A 149 -35.49 12.98 -15.28
N ARG A 150 -35.32 14.31 -15.19
CA ARG A 150 -36.36 15.19 -14.66
C ARG A 150 -37.03 15.88 -15.85
N MET A 151 -38.31 15.59 -16.05
CA MET A 151 -39.08 16.27 -17.09
C MET A 151 -39.53 17.64 -16.54
N VAL A 152 -39.12 18.72 -17.21
CA VAL A 152 -39.57 20.08 -16.90
C VAL A 152 -40.25 20.62 -18.15
N GLY A 153 -41.58 20.70 -18.13
CA GLY A 153 -42.38 21.04 -19.32
C GLY A 153 -42.39 19.90 -20.36
N ARG A 154 -42.26 20.24 -21.66
CA ARG A 154 -42.20 19.28 -22.78
C ARG A 154 -40.78 18.79 -23.10
N ALA A 155 -39.76 19.35 -22.44
CA ALA A 155 -38.36 18.99 -22.68
C ALA A 155 -37.85 18.10 -21.54
N SER A 156 -37.22 16.98 -21.91
CA SER A 156 -36.51 16.14 -20.94
C SER A 156 -35.16 16.79 -20.63
N TYR A 157 -34.95 17.20 -19.38
CA TYR A 157 -33.64 17.64 -18.90
C TYR A 157 -33.00 16.52 -18.07
N GLY A 158 -31.74 16.25 -18.33
CA GLY A 158 -30.97 15.23 -17.62
C GLY A 158 -31.15 13.81 -18.16
N GLY A 159 -30.49 12.86 -17.48
CA GLY A 159 -30.28 11.48 -17.92
C GLY A 159 -28.96 11.25 -18.62
N THR A 160 -27.89 11.88 -18.12
CA THR A 160 -26.54 11.54 -18.55
C THR A 160 -26.23 10.11 -18.10
N SER A 161 -25.83 9.26 -19.04
CA SER A 161 -25.24 7.97 -18.73
C SER A 161 -23.87 8.23 -18.13
N THR A 162 -23.66 7.79 -16.89
CA THR A 162 -22.34 7.75 -16.27
C THR A 162 -21.91 6.31 -16.07
N TYR A 163 -20.74 6.11 -15.48
CA TYR A 163 -20.32 4.81 -14.98
C TYR A 163 -19.66 4.93 -13.61
N ILE A 164 -19.79 3.87 -12.80
CA ILE A 164 -19.00 3.69 -11.59
C ILE A 164 -17.74 2.90 -11.99
N PRO A 165 -16.53 3.48 -11.85
CA PRO A 165 -15.30 2.75 -12.09
C PRO A 165 -14.98 1.84 -10.91
N LEU A 166 -14.88 0.54 -11.15
CA LEU A 166 -14.34 -0.42 -10.19
C LEU A 166 -12.94 -0.86 -10.64
N LYS A 167 -11.88 -0.44 -9.94
CA LYS A 167 -10.50 -0.84 -10.24
C LYS A 167 -10.32 -2.33 -9.95
N VAL A 168 -9.58 -3.05 -10.80
CA VAL A 168 -9.27 -4.48 -10.60
C VAL A 168 -8.64 -4.74 -9.23
N ASN A 169 -7.74 -3.85 -8.82
CA ASN A 169 -7.17 -3.82 -7.48
C ASN A 169 -7.75 -2.65 -6.67
N MET A 170 -8.85 -2.89 -5.95
CA MET A 170 -9.40 -1.88 -5.03
C MET A 170 -8.56 -1.72 -3.76
N ALA A 171 -7.80 -2.75 -3.39
CA ALA A 171 -7.04 -2.78 -2.16
C ALA A 171 -5.70 -2.03 -2.24
N GLY A 172 -5.25 -1.71 -3.45
CA GLY A 172 -3.93 -1.15 -3.70
C GLY A 172 -2.84 -2.09 -3.19
N VAL A 173 -1.83 -1.52 -2.54
CA VAL A 173 -0.65 -2.27 -2.07
C VAL A 173 -0.79 -2.73 -0.61
N ILE A 174 -1.83 -2.29 0.09
CA ILE A 174 -2.00 -2.48 1.54
C ILE A 174 -2.05 -3.97 1.96
N PRO A 175 -2.77 -4.88 1.25
CA PRO A 175 -2.76 -6.30 1.60
C PRO A 175 -1.38 -6.94 1.63
N VAL A 176 -0.53 -6.55 0.67
CA VAL A 176 0.83 -7.07 0.51
C VAL A 176 1.71 -6.61 1.68
N ILE A 177 1.54 -5.37 2.11
CA ILE A 177 2.22 -4.81 3.29
C ILE A 177 1.79 -5.58 4.54
N PHE A 178 0.49 -5.78 4.77
CA PHE A 178 0.01 -6.52 5.94
C PHE A 178 0.51 -7.97 5.95
N ALA A 179 0.44 -8.67 4.81
CA ALA A 179 0.99 -10.02 4.69
C ALA A 179 2.48 -10.07 5.07
N SER A 180 3.29 -9.13 4.57
CA SER A 180 4.72 -9.06 4.90
C SER A 180 4.99 -8.74 6.37
N SER A 181 4.22 -7.82 6.96
CA SER A 181 4.37 -7.47 8.38
C SER A 181 3.99 -8.63 9.31
N LEU A 182 2.98 -9.43 8.93
CA LEU A 182 2.56 -10.59 9.71
C LEU A 182 3.61 -11.71 9.64
N LEU A 183 4.21 -11.92 8.47
CA LEU A 183 5.31 -12.88 8.30
C LEU A 183 6.59 -12.47 9.03
N TYR A 184 6.79 -11.17 9.27
CA TYR A 184 7.94 -10.66 10.00
C TYR A 184 7.85 -10.93 11.52
N ILE A 185 6.65 -11.01 12.10
CA ILE A 185 6.46 -11.19 13.55
C ILE A 185 7.12 -12.47 14.07
N PRO A 186 6.92 -13.67 13.48
CA PRO A 186 7.61 -14.88 13.92
C PRO A 186 9.14 -14.76 13.85
N SER A 187 9.67 -14.15 12.79
CA SER A 187 11.12 -13.94 12.67
C SER A 187 11.66 -13.00 13.76
N LEU A 188 10.91 -11.94 14.09
CA LEU A 188 11.25 -11.03 15.18
C LEU A 188 11.27 -11.76 16.53
N LEU A 189 10.26 -12.59 16.82
CA LEU A 189 10.19 -13.37 18.07
C LEU A 189 11.34 -14.37 18.22
N VAL A 190 11.74 -15.03 17.13
CA VAL A 190 12.91 -15.93 17.15
C VAL A 190 14.19 -15.15 17.43
N GLN A 191 14.38 -14.01 16.77
CA GLN A 191 15.56 -13.17 16.97
C GLN A 191 15.63 -12.62 18.41
N LEU A 192 14.51 -12.13 18.95
CA LEU A 192 14.42 -11.58 20.31
C LEU A 192 14.56 -12.64 21.41
N SER A 193 14.04 -13.86 21.19
CA SER A 193 14.08 -14.92 22.21
C SER A 193 15.43 -15.66 22.26
N ASN A 194 16.27 -15.53 21.22
CA ASN A 194 17.53 -16.25 21.04
C ASN A 194 17.42 -17.76 21.35
N SER A 195 16.24 -18.34 21.17
CA SER A 195 15.93 -19.71 21.57
C SER A 195 16.42 -20.68 20.51
N GLN A 196 17.18 -21.71 20.90
CA GLN A 196 17.59 -22.81 20.01
C GLN A 196 16.57 -23.95 19.96
N SER A 197 15.34 -23.72 20.44
CA SER A 197 14.28 -24.70 20.40
C SER A 197 13.92 -25.12 18.97
N ALA A 198 13.40 -26.34 18.80
CA ALA A 198 13.09 -26.91 17.48
C ALA A 198 12.10 -26.05 16.68
N TRP A 199 11.15 -25.37 17.34
CA TRP A 199 10.23 -24.44 16.68
C TRP A 199 10.95 -23.19 16.17
N ALA A 200 11.91 -22.65 16.94
CA ALA A 200 12.66 -21.46 16.56
C ALA A 200 13.63 -21.74 15.40
N GLN A 201 14.25 -22.93 15.39
CA GLN A 201 15.08 -23.39 14.28
C GLN A 201 14.24 -23.64 13.01
N TRP A 202 13.03 -24.18 13.15
CA TRP A 202 12.11 -24.37 12.03
C TRP A 202 11.67 -23.02 11.43
N VAL A 203 11.29 -22.05 12.26
CA VAL A 203 10.93 -20.70 11.80
C VAL A 203 12.14 -20.01 11.17
N SER A 204 13.32 -20.12 11.79
CA SER A 204 14.56 -19.58 11.26
C SER A 204 14.87 -20.09 9.85
N ARG A 205 14.81 -21.41 9.66
CA ARG A 205 15.09 -22.05 8.38
C ARG A 205 14.07 -21.69 7.29
N ASN A 206 12.78 -21.71 7.62
CA ASN A 206 11.73 -21.58 6.62
C ASN A 206 11.31 -20.14 6.33
N PHE A 207 11.49 -19.19 7.26
CA PHE A 207 10.96 -17.83 7.14
C PHE A 207 12.03 -16.71 7.09
N GLN A 208 13.33 -16.99 7.31
CA GLN A 208 14.34 -15.92 7.27
C GLN A 208 14.90 -15.60 5.89
N ASN A 209 15.06 -16.59 5.01
CA ASN A 209 15.74 -16.38 3.73
C ASN A 209 14.79 -16.00 2.58
N GLY A 210 13.47 -15.94 2.83
CA GLY A 210 12.46 -15.47 1.86
C GLY A 210 12.30 -16.28 0.56
N THR A 211 13.21 -17.22 0.31
CA THR A 211 13.32 -18.00 -0.94
C THR A 211 12.74 -19.41 -0.79
N GLU A 212 12.54 -19.86 0.46
CA GLU A 212 12.05 -21.19 0.74
C GLU A 212 10.58 -21.34 0.28
N PRO A 213 10.20 -22.47 -0.36
CA PRO A 213 8.83 -22.73 -0.80
C PRO A 213 7.73 -22.48 0.27
N PRO A 214 7.90 -22.86 1.55
CA PRO A 214 6.89 -22.58 2.58
C PRO A 214 6.68 -21.10 2.85
N TYR A 215 7.72 -20.27 2.74
CA TYR A 215 7.59 -18.82 2.87
C TYR A 215 6.72 -18.27 1.74
N ILE A 216 7.05 -18.62 0.50
CA ILE A 216 6.35 -18.14 -0.69
C ILE A 216 4.88 -18.57 -0.66
N LEU A 217 4.60 -19.82 -0.30
CA LEU A 217 3.24 -20.35 -0.24
C LEU A 217 2.41 -19.68 0.86
N THR A 218 2.98 -19.52 2.06
CA THR A 218 2.30 -18.83 3.16
C THR A 218 2.06 -17.36 2.81
N TYR A 219 3.04 -16.71 2.19
CA TYR A 219 2.93 -15.34 1.73
C TYR A 219 1.83 -15.17 0.68
N ALA A 220 1.78 -16.05 -0.32
CA ALA A 220 0.75 -16.07 -1.34
C ALA A 220 -0.67 -16.21 -0.75
N ILE A 221 -0.85 -17.12 0.20
CA ILE A 221 -2.14 -17.33 0.88
C ILE A 221 -2.55 -16.08 1.67
N LEU A 222 -1.62 -15.50 2.43
CA LEU A 222 -1.87 -14.28 3.21
C LEU A 222 -2.24 -13.10 2.32
N ILE A 223 -1.58 -12.92 1.16
CA ILE A 223 -1.93 -11.87 0.21
C ILE A 223 -3.36 -12.03 -0.27
N VAL A 224 -3.76 -13.24 -0.69
CA VAL A 224 -5.13 -13.49 -1.14
C VAL A 224 -6.12 -13.20 -0.01
N PHE A 225 -5.86 -13.71 1.19
CA PHE A 225 -6.71 -13.47 2.36
C PHE A 225 -6.88 -11.97 2.65
N PHE A 226 -5.77 -11.23 2.77
CA PHE A 226 -5.82 -9.80 3.07
C PHE A 226 -6.40 -8.97 1.92
N ALA A 227 -6.24 -9.40 0.66
CA ALA A 227 -6.84 -8.72 -0.48
C ALA A 227 -8.38 -8.76 -0.40
N TYR A 228 -8.94 -9.95 -0.12
CA TYR A 228 -10.39 -10.12 0.10
C TYR A 228 -10.86 -9.37 1.35
N PHE A 229 -10.15 -9.52 2.47
CA PHE A 229 -10.50 -8.87 3.72
C PHE A 229 -10.53 -7.35 3.58
N TYR A 230 -9.46 -6.74 3.07
CA TYR A 230 -9.34 -5.29 2.95
C TYR A 230 -10.32 -4.70 1.92
N SER A 231 -10.50 -5.35 0.76
CA SER A 231 -11.47 -4.88 -0.23
C SER A 231 -12.92 -4.96 0.26
N SER A 232 -13.26 -5.98 1.06
CA SER A 232 -14.62 -6.10 1.62
C SER A 232 -14.95 -5.02 2.66
N ILE A 233 -13.94 -4.49 3.36
CA ILE A 233 -14.10 -3.43 4.36
C ILE A 233 -14.14 -2.05 3.70
N THR A 234 -13.34 -1.84 2.66
CA THR A 234 -13.22 -0.53 1.99
C THR A 234 -14.36 -0.22 1.04
N PHE A 235 -14.92 -1.23 0.38
CA PHE A 235 -16.04 -1.06 -0.53
C PHE A 235 -17.27 -1.82 0.00
N ASP A 236 -18.19 -1.11 0.64
CA ASP A 236 -19.49 -1.67 1.04
C ASP A 236 -20.51 -1.53 -0.11
N PRO A 237 -20.92 -2.64 -0.77
CA PRO A 237 -21.90 -2.60 -1.84
C PRO A 237 -23.27 -2.07 -1.40
N LYS A 238 -23.63 -2.25 -0.12
CA LYS A 238 -24.91 -1.78 0.42
C LYS A 238 -24.92 -0.26 0.53
N GLU A 239 -23.87 0.33 1.08
CA GLU A 239 -23.73 1.78 1.20
C GLU A 239 -23.73 2.44 -0.18
N VAL A 240 -23.01 1.88 -1.15
CA VAL A 240 -23.00 2.41 -2.53
C VAL A 240 -24.38 2.31 -3.17
N ALA A 241 -25.08 1.18 -3.02
CA ALA A 241 -26.43 1.01 -3.57
C ALA A 241 -27.47 1.94 -2.91
N GLU A 242 -27.36 2.19 -1.60
CA GLU A 242 -28.23 3.11 -0.88
C GLU A 242 -27.97 4.56 -1.29
N ASN A 243 -26.69 4.95 -1.42
CA ASN A 243 -26.31 6.25 -1.96
C ASN A 243 -26.83 6.44 -3.39
N MET A 244 -26.70 5.44 -4.26
CA MET A 244 -27.27 5.49 -5.61
C MET A 244 -28.79 5.71 -5.58
N LYS A 245 -29.51 4.97 -4.72
CA LYS A 245 -30.95 5.14 -4.54
C LYS A 245 -31.29 6.56 -4.07
N LYS A 246 -30.53 7.12 -3.12
CA LYS A 246 -30.70 8.47 -2.59
C LYS A 246 -30.51 9.56 -3.66
N TYR A 247 -29.55 9.38 -4.57
CA TYR A 247 -29.29 10.30 -5.68
C TYR A 247 -30.12 10.01 -6.95
N GLY A 248 -31.11 9.10 -6.88
CA GLY A 248 -31.94 8.74 -8.03
C GLY A 248 -31.20 8.04 -9.17
N GLY A 249 -30.04 7.43 -8.86
CA GLY A 249 -29.25 6.62 -9.77
C GLY A 249 -29.63 5.14 -9.72
N PHE A 250 -29.61 4.47 -10.86
CA PHE A 250 -29.83 3.03 -10.95
C PHE A 250 -28.97 2.40 -12.05
N ILE A 251 -28.70 1.10 -11.92
CA ILE A 251 -28.03 0.33 -12.96
C ILE A 251 -29.12 -0.14 -13.95
N PRO A 252 -28.98 0.11 -15.26
CA PRO A 252 -29.95 -0.36 -16.25
C PRO A 252 -30.21 -1.87 -16.10
N GLY A 253 -31.49 -2.24 -15.97
CA GLY A 253 -31.90 -3.64 -15.78
C GLY A 253 -31.95 -4.13 -14.32
N ILE A 254 -31.52 -3.33 -13.33
CA ILE A 254 -31.51 -3.72 -11.91
C ILE A 254 -32.22 -2.65 -11.07
N ARG A 255 -33.16 -3.09 -10.22
CA ARG A 255 -33.90 -2.18 -9.33
C ARG A 255 -32.95 -1.60 -8.27
N ALA A 256 -33.08 -0.29 -8.01
CA ALA A 256 -32.29 0.40 -6.98
C ALA A 256 -32.58 -0.13 -5.57
N GLY A 257 -31.54 -0.28 -4.74
CA GLY A 257 -31.61 -0.86 -3.39
C GLY A 257 -30.92 -2.23 -3.30
N ASN A 258 -31.51 -3.18 -2.57
CA ASN A 258 -30.90 -4.49 -2.30
C ASN A 258 -30.43 -5.26 -3.57
N PRO A 259 -31.20 -5.31 -4.67
CA PRO A 259 -30.75 -5.99 -5.89
C PRO A 259 -29.50 -5.36 -6.51
N THR A 260 -29.35 -4.04 -6.40
CA THR A 260 -28.13 -3.33 -6.82
C THR A 260 -26.94 -3.72 -5.95
N ALA A 261 -27.13 -3.83 -4.63
CA ALA A 261 -26.07 -4.25 -3.70
C ALA A 261 -25.60 -5.69 -3.98
N GLU A 262 -26.52 -6.61 -4.26
CA GLU A 262 -26.20 -8.00 -4.62
C GLU A 262 -25.41 -8.09 -5.93
N TYR A 263 -25.82 -7.32 -6.95
CA TYR A 263 -25.09 -7.25 -8.21
C TYR A 263 -23.68 -6.69 -8.03
N LEU A 264 -23.54 -5.59 -7.29
CA LEU A 264 -22.23 -5.00 -6.98
C LEU A 264 -21.35 -6.01 -6.23
N LYS A 265 -21.90 -6.72 -5.22
CA LYS A 265 -21.19 -7.77 -4.48
C LYS A 265 -20.71 -8.89 -5.40
N TYR A 266 -21.56 -9.35 -6.32
CA TYR A 266 -21.21 -10.39 -7.30
C TYR A 266 -20.09 -9.94 -8.23
N VAL A 267 -20.16 -8.70 -8.73
CA VAL A 267 -19.12 -8.12 -9.59
C VAL A 267 -17.80 -7.99 -8.84
N LEU A 268 -17.83 -7.47 -7.62
CA LEU A 268 -16.65 -7.26 -6.79
C LEU A 268 -15.97 -8.58 -6.43
N SER A 269 -16.72 -9.61 -6.05
CA SER A 269 -16.15 -10.92 -5.67
C SER A 269 -15.30 -11.53 -6.80
N ARG A 270 -15.77 -11.43 -8.05
CA ARG A 270 -15.04 -11.94 -9.23
C ARG A 270 -13.86 -11.07 -9.61
N LEU A 271 -14.03 -9.77 -9.49
CA LEU A 271 -12.98 -8.81 -9.76
C LEU A 271 -11.85 -8.94 -8.72
N MET A 272 -12.18 -9.15 -7.44
CA MET A 272 -11.25 -9.48 -6.38
C MET A 272 -10.55 -10.82 -6.60
N ALA A 273 -11.21 -11.83 -7.16
CA ALA A 273 -10.55 -13.09 -7.50
C ALA A 273 -9.41 -12.87 -8.50
N ALA A 274 -9.66 -12.10 -9.56
CA ALA A 274 -8.64 -11.73 -10.54
C ALA A 274 -7.55 -10.82 -9.92
N GLY A 275 -7.95 -9.80 -9.16
CA GLY A 275 -7.04 -8.84 -8.55
C GLY A 275 -6.11 -9.46 -7.50
N SER A 276 -6.62 -10.33 -6.63
CA SER A 276 -5.82 -11.04 -5.62
C SER A 276 -4.84 -12.03 -6.25
N THR A 277 -5.26 -12.78 -7.26
CA THR A 277 -4.37 -13.68 -8.01
C THR A 277 -3.21 -12.91 -8.64
N TYR A 278 -3.52 -11.78 -9.30
CA TYR A 278 -2.51 -10.90 -9.89
C TYR A 278 -1.57 -10.30 -8.83
N LEU A 279 -2.10 -9.80 -7.71
CA LEU A 279 -1.30 -9.25 -6.61
C LEU A 279 -0.32 -10.28 -6.06
N THR A 280 -0.78 -11.52 -5.88
CA THR A 280 0.06 -12.63 -5.46
C THR A 280 1.17 -12.93 -6.47
N ILE A 281 0.85 -12.97 -7.76
CA ILE A 281 1.83 -13.21 -8.83
C ILE A 281 2.92 -12.14 -8.78
N ILE A 282 2.55 -10.85 -8.70
CA ILE A 282 3.54 -9.77 -8.71
C ILE A 282 4.35 -9.68 -7.42
N ALA A 283 3.75 -10.02 -6.28
CA ALA A 283 4.49 -10.06 -5.03
C ALA A 283 5.55 -11.17 -5.03
N VAL A 284 5.26 -12.34 -5.63
CA VAL A 284 6.11 -13.53 -5.62
C VAL A 284 7.12 -13.55 -6.77
N LEU A 285 6.75 -13.10 -7.96
CA LEU A 285 7.55 -13.19 -9.18
C LEU A 285 8.97 -12.60 -9.02
N PRO A 286 9.16 -11.43 -8.37
CA PRO A 286 10.49 -10.86 -8.16
C PRO A 286 11.39 -11.72 -7.29
N PHE A 287 10.85 -12.42 -6.28
CA PHE A 287 11.64 -13.33 -5.43
C PHE A 287 12.22 -14.49 -6.26
N ILE A 288 11.40 -15.07 -7.14
CA ILE A 288 11.82 -16.17 -8.01
C ILE A 288 12.80 -15.67 -9.08
N ALA A 289 12.49 -14.55 -9.73
CA ALA A 289 13.29 -14.00 -10.82
C ALA A 289 14.68 -13.54 -10.35
N PHE A 290 14.76 -12.80 -9.24
CA PHE A 290 16.05 -12.33 -8.72
C PHE A 290 16.82 -13.42 -7.97
N GLY A 291 16.12 -14.41 -7.38
CA GLY A 291 16.72 -15.62 -6.84
C GLY A 291 17.45 -16.43 -7.92
N ALA A 292 16.81 -16.63 -9.08
CA ALA A 292 17.43 -17.35 -10.21
C ALA A 292 18.65 -16.61 -10.80
N LEU A 293 18.68 -15.28 -10.72
CA LEU A 293 19.80 -14.45 -11.18
C LEU A 293 20.95 -14.34 -10.16
N GLY A 294 20.85 -14.96 -8.98
CA GLY A 294 21.87 -14.89 -7.93
C GLY A 294 21.96 -13.54 -7.21
N VAL A 295 20.94 -12.67 -7.36
CA VAL A 295 20.89 -11.31 -6.78
C VAL A 295 19.92 -11.24 -5.58
N GLY A 296 19.17 -12.31 -5.32
CA GLY A 296 18.00 -12.34 -4.43
C GLY A 296 18.20 -11.79 -3.01
N ASP A 297 19.33 -12.05 -2.36
CA ASP A 297 19.53 -11.67 -0.95
C ASP A 297 19.94 -10.20 -0.73
N ARG A 298 20.34 -9.48 -1.78
CA ARG A 298 20.89 -8.11 -1.69
C ARG A 298 20.00 -7.06 -2.34
N PHE A 299 18.88 -7.48 -2.93
CA PHE A 299 17.98 -6.60 -3.67
C PHE A 299 16.77 -6.24 -2.80
N VAL A 300 16.82 -5.06 -2.16
CA VAL A 300 15.68 -4.46 -1.43
C VAL A 300 14.59 -4.02 -2.41
N PHE A 301 14.91 -3.91 -3.69
CA PHE A 301 13.98 -3.66 -4.78
C PHE A 301 13.14 -4.91 -5.13
N GLY A 302 12.43 -5.43 -4.14
CA GLY A 302 11.50 -6.56 -4.26
C GLY A 302 10.13 -6.15 -4.79
N GLY A 303 9.24 -7.13 -4.98
CA GLY A 303 7.91 -6.92 -5.57
C GLY A 303 7.02 -5.91 -4.82
N ILE A 304 7.17 -5.83 -3.50
CA ILE A 304 6.43 -4.85 -2.69
C ILE A 304 6.89 -3.42 -3.02
N SER A 305 8.20 -3.20 -3.07
CA SER A 305 8.78 -1.87 -3.33
C SER A 305 8.39 -1.33 -4.71
N LEU A 306 8.34 -2.22 -5.71
CA LEU A 306 7.87 -1.94 -7.07
C LEU A 306 6.38 -1.57 -7.09
N LEU A 307 5.54 -2.35 -6.39
CA LEU A 307 4.11 -2.06 -6.29
C LEU A 307 3.85 -0.70 -5.62
N ILE A 308 4.54 -0.40 -4.52
CA ILE A 308 4.43 0.89 -3.84
C ILE A 308 4.89 2.01 -4.77
N MET A 309 6.03 1.83 -5.46
CA MET A 309 6.57 2.84 -6.37
C MET A 309 5.56 3.20 -7.46
N VAL A 310 5.05 2.20 -8.18
CA VAL A 310 4.12 2.42 -9.30
C VAL A 310 2.78 2.95 -8.79
N GLY A 311 2.23 2.39 -7.70
CA GLY A 311 0.96 2.80 -7.15
C GLY A 311 0.97 4.26 -6.69
N VAL A 312 1.95 4.64 -5.87
CA VAL A 312 2.08 6.02 -5.37
C VAL A 312 2.42 6.99 -6.49
N GLY A 313 3.29 6.59 -7.44
CA GLY A 313 3.62 7.40 -8.61
C GLY A 313 2.39 7.72 -9.46
N LEU A 314 1.59 6.70 -9.81
CA LEU A 314 0.36 6.87 -10.59
C LEU A 314 -0.69 7.69 -9.84
N ASP A 315 -0.88 7.46 -8.55
CA ASP A 315 -1.85 8.22 -7.75
C ASP A 315 -1.46 9.69 -7.61
N THR A 316 -0.16 9.98 -7.46
CA THR A 316 0.35 11.35 -7.40
C THR A 316 0.11 12.08 -8.72
N VAL A 317 0.42 11.44 -9.86
CA VAL A 317 0.16 12.01 -11.19
C VAL A 317 -1.33 12.26 -11.41
N LYS A 318 -2.20 11.31 -11.06
CA LYS A 318 -3.66 11.46 -11.18
C LYS A 318 -4.20 12.61 -10.33
N GLN A 319 -3.66 12.81 -9.12
CA GLN A 319 -4.07 13.92 -8.27
C GLN A 319 -3.62 15.28 -8.82
N ILE A 320 -2.39 15.35 -9.34
CA ILE A 320 -1.89 16.55 -10.03
C ILE A 320 -2.79 16.86 -11.24
N GLU A 321 -3.09 15.87 -12.07
CA GLU A 321 -3.95 16.03 -13.25
C GLU A 321 -5.36 16.49 -12.87
N SER A 322 -5.95 15.91 -11.82
CA SER A 322 -7.26 16.33 -11.30
C SER A 322 -7.27 17.79 -10.84
N GLN A 323 -6.24 18.24 -10.12
CA GLN A 323 -6.12 19.64 -9.69
C GLN A 323 -5.91 20.59 -10.89
N LEU A 324 -5.12 20.17 -11.89
CA LEU A 324 -4.93 20.93 -13.12
C LEU A 324 -6.23 21.04 -13.92
N GLN A 325 -6.98 19.95 -14.06
CA GLN A 325 -8.29 19.93 -14.72
C GLN A 325 -9.29 20.87 -14.03
N GLN A 326 -9.30 20.89 -12.69
CA GLN A 326 -10.13 21.83 -11.92
C GLN A 326 -9.73 23.30 -12.12
N ARG A 327 -8.44 23.59 -12.28
CA ARG A 327 -7.97 24.95 -12.62
C ARG A 327 -8.28 25.32 -14.07
N SER A 328 -8.17 24.37 -15.01
CA SER A 328 -8.48 24.58 -16.42
C SER A 328 -9.99 24.56 -16.73
N TYR A 329 -10.85 24.44 -15.71
CA TYR A 329 -12.28 24.75 -15.80
C TYR A 329 -12.47 26.27 -15.92
N ASP A 330 -11.84 26.88 -16.92
CA ASP A 330 -12.10 28.25 -17.31
C ASP A 330 -13.47 28.30 -18.01
N GLY A 331 -14.41 29.03 -17.39
CA GLY A 331 -15.11 30.07 -18.13
C GLY A 331 -16.43 29.76 -18.82
N PHE A 332 -17.16 28.67 -18.53
CA PHE A 332 -18.51 28.54 -19.13
C PHE A 332 -19.53 29.61 -18.63
N LEU A 333 -19.25 30.26 -17.50
CA LEU A 333 -20.09 31.33 -16.91
C LEU A 333 -19.58 32.75 -17.18
N LYS A 334 -18.51 32.94 -17.98
CA LYS A 334 -17.94 34.27 -18.25
C LYS A 334 -18.32 34.87 -19.60
N GLN A 335 -19.10 34.19 -20.43
CA GLN A 335 -19.79 34.81 -21.57
C GLN A 335 -21.20 35.26 -21.12
N ASN A 336 -21.25 36.39 -20.42
CA ASN A 336 -22.45 37.22 -20.49
C ASN A 336 -22.59 37.73 -21.93
N PRO A 337 -23.78 37.68 -22.54
CA PRO A 337 -23.99 38.38 -23.80
C PRO A 337 -23.85 39.86 -23.50
N THR A 338 -22.85 40.50 -24.10
CA THR A 338 -22.86 41.96 -24.23
C THR A 338 -24.14 42.34 -24.96
N ILE A 339 -24.89 43.23 -24.31
CA ILE A 339 -26.06 43.95 -24.82
C ILE A 339 -25.76 44.52 -26.21
#